data_AF-A0A9W7H7T0-F1
#
_entry.id   AF-A0A9W7H7T0-F1
#
_cell.length_a   1.000
_cell.length_b   1.000
_cell.length_c   1.000
_cell.angle_alpha   90.00
_cell.angle_beta   90.00
_cell.angle_gamma   90.00
#
_symmetry.space_group_name_H-M   'P 1'
#
loop_
_entity.id
_entity.type
_entity.pdbx_description
1 polymer ?
#
loop_
_entity_poly.entity_id
_entity_poly.type
_entity_poly.pdbx_seq_one_letter_code
_entity_poly.pdbx_strand_id
1 'polypeptide(L)'
;MAMKSTGSLYNQALPYVAMVLMRFGSAGMPIVAKYALNRGMSQHVLVVYRFAIATLVLAPFAIVFDRKVRPKMTLSVFVQIVLLSLLEPAIDQNLYYTGIKYTTATVATALCNVLPAFVFLLAWACRLEKVDVRKVQCQAKILGTIGTVGGAMIMTMFNGPMLTLPWTKINNLSQSTNTDASSIEDPLKGAIMILVGCVCWACFVILQAITLKSYPAELSLTALICFMGTIEGAIVALVMERGNAAAWAIHWDSKLLAAVYSGIICSGVAYYIGAMVIQAKGPVFFSSFNPLTMVIVAIMSSFIFSEIMYLGRVIGAIVIVVGLYMVLWGKSKDQKVSSDSNTSSKEETPISGETQMATTHGTTNQDFVALDLIKVSKHSPQ
;
A
#
# COMPACT_ATOMS: atom_id res chain seq x y z
N MET A 1 -13.63 -32.71 10.55
CA MET A 1 -12.76 -31.74 11.27
C MET A 1 -11.57 -31.28 10.42
N ALA A 2 -10.91 -32.17 9.65
CA ALA A 2 -9.81 -31.82 8.76
C ALA A 2 -10.15 -30.76 7.68
N MET A 3 -11.24 -30.92 6.92
CA MET A 3 -11.63 -30.00 5.82
C MET A 3 -11.98 -28.57 6.30
N LYS A 4 -12.51 -28.44 7.53
CA LYS A 4 -12.78 -27.15 8.19
C LYS A 4 -11.49 -26.48 8.68
N SER A 5 -10.49 -27.29 9.07
CA SER A 5 -9.13 -26.84 9.43
C SER A 5 -8.33 -26.39 8.20
N THR A 6 -8.41 -27.11 7.08
CA THR A 6 -7.75 -26.73 5.82
C THR A 6 -8.33 -25.44 5.24
N GLY A 7 -9.66 -25.26 5.29
CA GLY A 7 -10.31 -24.01 4.90
C GLY A 7 -9.94 -22.82 5.79
N SER A 8 -9.73 -23.05 7.09
CA SER A 8 -9.25 -22.03 8.03
C SER A 8 -7.80 -21.62 7.74
N LEU A 9 -6.92 -22.58 7.46
CA LEU A 9 -5.52 -22.31 7.10
C LEU A 9 -5.42 -21.57 5.76
N TYR A 10 -6.21 -21.96 4.75
CA TYR A 10 -6.28 -21.27 3.46
C TYR A 10 -6.69 -19.80 3.63
N ASN A 11 -7.77 -19.52 4.37
CA ASN A 11 -8.22 -18.15 4.62
C ASN A 11 -7.21 -17.32 5.43
N GLN A 12 -6.42 -17.96 6.30
CA GLN A 12 -5.36 -17.28 7.03
C GLN A 12 -4.14 -16.97 6.15
N ALA A 13 -3.78 -17.86 5.21
CA ALA A 13 -2.62 -17.70 4.33
C ALA A 13 -2.89 -16.79 3.12
N LEU A 14 -4.15 -16.71 2.66
CA LEU A 14 -4.54 -15.98 1.44
C LEU A 14 -4.05 -14.51 1.42
N PRO A 15 -4.20 -13.70 2.49
CA PRO A 15 -3.69 -12.32 2.49
C PRO A 15 -2.17 -12.23 2.32
N TYR A 16 -1.42 -13.22 2.82
CA TYR A 16 0.04 -13.24 2.72
C TYR A 16 0.48 -13.54 1.29
N VAL A 17 -0.11 -14.58 0.68
CA VAL A 17 0.17 -14.97 -0.71
C VAL A 17 -0.23 -13.84 -1.67
N ALA A 18 -1.41 -13.27 -1.47
CA ALA A 18 -1.90 -12.15 -2.28
C ALA A 18 -0.95 -10.94 -2.23
N MET A 19 -0.43 -10.60 -1.03
CA MET A 19 0.55 -9.52 -0.90
C MET A 19 1.87 -9.82 -1.62
N VAL A 20 2.41 -11.03 -1.51
CA VAL A 20 3.65 -11.41 -2.21
C VAL A 20 3.46 -11.33 -3.72
N LEU A 21 2.37 -11.89 -4.25
CA LEU A 21 2.03 -11.83 -5.68
C LEU A 21 1.82 -10.39 -6.16
N MET A 22 1.14 -9.57 -5.37
CA MET A 22 0.94 -8.16 -5.68
C MET A 22 2.26 -7.39 -5.75
N ARG A 23 3.18 -7.59 -4.78
CA ARG A 23 4.49 -6.93 -4.78
C ARG A 23 5.35 -7.42 -5.94
N PHE A 24 5.30 -8.71 -6.28
CA PHE A 24 5.97 -9.25 -7.45
C PHE A 24 5.45 -8.63 -8.74
N GLY A 25 4.13 -8.60 -8.92
CA GLY A 25 3.49 -7.99 -10.08
C GLY A 25 3.81 -6.49 -10.21
N SER A 26 4.03 -5.79 -9.10
CA SER A 26 4.34 -4.35 -9.08
C SER A 26 5.83 -4.04 -9.21
N ALA A 27 6.72 -5.02 -9.03
CA ALA A 27 8.18 -4.79 -9.02
C ALA A 27 8.72 -4.32 -10.38
N GLY A 28 8.07 -4.65 -11.49
CA GLY A 28 8.48 -4.17 -12.82
C GLY A 28 8.23 -2.68 -13.05
N MET A 29 7.39 -2.03 -12.23
CA MET A 29 6.95 -0.66 -12.49
C MET A 29 8.04 0.40 -12.51
N PRO A 30 8.96 0.48 -11.53
CA PRO A 30 9.98 1.52 -11.54
C PRO A 30 10.84 1.48 -12.80
N ILE A 31 11.12 0.27 -13.32
CA ILE A 31 11.93 0.04 -14.51
C ILE A 31 11.15 0.45 -15.77
N VAL A 32 9.92 -0.07 -15.92
CA VAL A 32 9.05 0.23 -17.07
C VAL A 32 8.73 1.73 -17.13
N ALA A 33 8.44 2.35 -15.99
CA ALA A 33 8.16 3.78 -15.90
C ALA A 33 9.40 4.61 -16.25
N LYS A 34 10.57 4.33 -15.66
CA LYS A 34 11.81 5.07 -15.98
C LYS A 34 12.15 4.95 -17.47
N TYR A 35 12.01 3.76 -18.04
CA TYR A 35 12.22 3.54 -19.48
C TYR A 35 11.29 4.40 -20.34
N ALA A 36 9.99 4.42 -20.04
CA ALA A 36 9.01 5.22 -20.77
C ALA A 36 9.25 6.73 -20.62
N LEU A 37 9.58 7.20 -19.40
CA LEU A 37 9.87 8.60 -19.11
C LEU A 37 11.14 9.08 -19.86
N ASN A 38 12.18 8.24 -19.91
CA ASN A 38 13.42 8.56 -20.64
C ASN A 38 13.20 8.66 -22.16
N ARG A 39 12.17 7.98 -22.72
CA ARG A 39 11.73 8.14 -24.12
C ARG A 39 10.74 9.29 -24.34
N GLY A 40 10.71 10.26 -23.43
CA GLY A 40 9.92 11.48 -23.54
C GLY A 40 8.42 11.27 -23.32
N MET A 41 7.99 10.21 -22.61
CA MET A 41 6.61 10.11 -22.16
C MET A 41 6.36 11.16 -21.06
N SER A 42 5.29 11.95 -21.20
CA SER A 42 4.87 12.83 -20.10
C SER A 42 4.39 11.99 -18.91
N GLN A 43 4.94 12.30 -17.73
CA GLN A 43 4.58 11.61 -16.49
C GLN A 43 3.11 11.84 -16.10
N HIS A 44 2.60 13.05 -16.35
CA HIS A 44 1.23 13.42 -16.02
C HIS A 44 0.25 12.63 -16.90
N VAL A 45 0.57 12.54 -18.19
CA VAL A 45 -0.23 11.75 -19.16
C VAL A 45 -0.16 10.25 -18.87
N LEU A 46 1.01 9.73 -18.47
CA LEU A 46 1.15 8.33 -18.04
C LEU A 46 0.23 8.01 -16.86
N VAL A 47 0.16 8.89 -15.86
CA VAL A 47 -0.74 8.75 -14.71
C VAL A 47 -2.20 8.69 -15.15
N VAL A 48 -2.63 9.58 -16.06
CA VAL A 48 -4.00 9.55 -16.60
C VAL A 48 -4.31 8.22 -17.28
N TYR A 49 -3.47 7.78 -18.20
CA TYR A 49 -3.70 6.52 -18.92
C TYR A 49 -3.70 5.31 -17.99
N ARG A 50 -2.79 5.28 -17.01
CA ARG A 50 -2.72 4.23 -16.00
C ARG A 50 -4.05 4.07 -15.27
N PHE A 51 -4.62 5.16 -14.75
CA PHE A 51 -5.89 5.09 -14.01
C PHE A 51 -7.11 4.93 -14.93
N ALA A 52 -7.08 5.46 -16.15
CA ALA A 52 -8.14 5.25 -17.13
C ALA A 52 -8.26 3.76 -17.49
N ILE A 53 -7.13 3.11 -17.78
CA ILE A 53 -7.07 1.68 -18.09
C ILE A 53 -7.53 0.86 -16.89
N ALA A 54 -7.05 1.18 -15.68
CA ALA A 54 -7.50 0.51 -14.45
C ALA A 54 -9.02 0.60 -14.28
N THR A 55 -9.59 1.79 -14.50
CA THR A 55 -11.04 2.01 -14.42
C THR A 55 -11.80 1.20 -15.45
N LEU A 56 -11.38 1.22 -16.71
CA LEU A 56 -12.02 0.47 -17.79
C LEU A 56 -12.02 -1.04 -17.53
N VAL A 57 -10.93 -1.56 -16.97
CA VAL A 57 -10.82 -2.98 -16.65
C VAL A 57 -11.64 -3.33 -15.40
N LEU A 58 -11.58 -2.54 -14.34
CA LEU A 58 -12.25 -2.88 -13.07
C LEU A 58 -13.76 -2.60 -13.08
N ALA A 59 -14.22 -1.54 -13.75
CA ALA A 59 -15.62 -1.13 -13.76
C ALA A 59 -16.61 -2.26 -14.11
N PRO A 60 -16.43 -3.07 -15.18
CA PRO A 60 -17.36 -4.15 -15.49
C PRO A 60 -17.41 -5.20 -14.37
N PHE A 61 -16.25 -5.58 -13.81
CA PHE A 61 -16.19 -6.55 -12.72
C PHE A 61 -16.83 -5.98 -11.44
N ALA A 62 -16.60 -4.71 -11.12
CA ALA A 62 -17.25 -4.04 -9.98
C ALA A 62 -18.78 -4.04 -10.12
N ILE A 63 -19.30 -3.73 -11.31
CA ILE A 63 -20.75 -3.72 -11.57
C ILE A 63 -21.36 -5.12 -11.41
N VAL A 64 -20.62 -6.18 -11.77
CA VAL A 64 -21.12 -7.57 -11.71
C VAL A 64 -20.98 -8.16 -10.30
N PHE A 65 -19.80 -8.08 -9.68
CA PHE A 65 -19.50 -8.77 -8.43
C PHE A 65 -20.00 -8.03 -7.19
N ASP A 66 -19.91 -6.70 -7.15
CA ASP A 66 -20.31 -5.93 -5.96
C ASP A 66 -21.77 -5.50 -5.99
N ARG A 67 -22.52 -5.83 -7.05
CA ARG A 67 -23.91 -5.35 -7.24
C ARG A 67 -24.81 -5.54 -6.02
N LYS A 68 -24.62 -6.65 -5.29
CA LYS A 68 -25.42 -7.03 -4.13
C LYS A 68 -24.84 -6.57 -2.79
N VAL A 69 -23.56 -6.20 -2.77
CA VAL A 69 -22.82 -5.84 -1.54
C VAL A 69 -22.66 -4.32 -1.42
N ARG A 70 -22.73 -3.61 -2.54
CA ARG A 70 -22.52 -2.16 -2.65
C ARG A 70 -23.51 -1.35 -1.80
N PRO A 71 -23.03 -0.59 -0.80
CA PRO A 71 -23.88 0.34 -0.05
C PRO A 71 -24.30 1.55 -0.88
N LYS A 72 -25.32 2.26 -0.40
CA LYS A 72 -25.73 3.54 -1.02
C LYS A 72 -24.60 4.56 -0.89
N MET A 73 -24.33 5.29 -1.98
CA MET A 73 -23.32 6.34 -1.99
C MET A 73 -23.82 7.53 -1.15
N THR A 74 -23.13 7.83 -0.05
CA THR A 74 -23.37 9.04 0.74
C THR A 74 -22.38 10.13 0.31
N LEU A 75 -22.71 11.40 0.60
CA LEU A 75 -21.80 12.52 0.31
C LEU A 75 -20.45 12.35 1.03
N SER A 76 -20.47 11.85 2.27
CA SER A 76 -19.24 11.60 3.05
C SER A 76 -18.33 10.57 2.37
N VAL A 77 -18.89 9.43 1.94
CA VAL A 77 -18.12 8.40 1.21
C VAL A 77 -17.62 8.94 -0.13
N PHE A 78 -18.44 9.71 -0.84
CA PHE A 78 -18.00 10.34 -2.10
C PHE A 78 -16.81 11.28 -1.87
N VAL A 79 -16.86 12.15 -0.87
CA VAL A 79 -15.74 13.04 -0.51
C VAL A 79 -14.51 12.23 -0.10
N GLN A 80 -14.68 11.13 0.65
CA GLN A 80 -13.57 10.23 0.98
C GLN A 80 -12.93 9.63 -0.28
N ILE A 81 -13.72 9.23 -1.27
CA ILE A 81 -13.21 8.70 -2.56
C ILE A 81 -12.43 9.76 -3.32
N VAL A 82 -12.94 10.99 -3.39
CA VAL A 82 -12.23 12.14 -3.99
C VAL A 82 -10.91 12.41 -3.27
N LEU A 83 -10.90 12.38 -1.94
CA LEU A 83 -9.67 12.55 -1.18
C LEU A 83 -8.69 11.38 -1.36
N LEU A 84 -9.20 10.15 -1.49
CA LEU A 84 -8.38 8.98 -1.81
C LEU A 84 -7.72 9.11 -3.19
N SER A 85 -8.46 9.54 -4.21
CA SER A 85 -7.89 9.79 -5.54
C SER A 85 -6.90 10.97 -5.55
N LEU A 86 -7.14 11.98 -4.72
CA LEU A 86 -6.26 13.13 -4.65
C LEU A 86 -4.92 12.75 -4.00
N LEU A 87 -4.95 11.99 -2.92
CA LEU A 87 -3.76 11.65 -2.13
C LEU A 87 -2.79 10.75 -2.92
N GLU A 88 -3.28 9.65 -3.50
CA GLU A 88 -2.39 8.68 -4.14
C GLU A 88 -2.36 8.83 -5.67
N PRO A 89 -3.47 8.68 -6.42
CA PRO A 89 -3.45 8.83 -7.88
C PRO A 89 -2.96 10.18 -8.38
N ALA A 90 -3.38 11.28 -7.76
CA ALA A 90 -3.02 12.62 -8.22
C ALA A 90 -1.69 13.12 -7.61
N ILE A 91 -1.56 13.18 -6.28
CA ILE A 91 -0.39 13.79 -5.65
C ILE A 91 0.80 12.82 -5.62
N ASP A 92 0.67 11.65 -4.97
CA ASP A 92 1.78 10.71 -4.81
C ASP A 92 2.36 10.26 -6.14
N GLN A 93 1.55 9.75 -7.07
CA GLN A 93 2.06 9.23 -8.35
C GLN A 93 2.81 10.30 -9.16
N ASN A 94 2.30 11.53 -9.20
CA ASN A 94 2.97 12.62 -9.91
C ASN A 94 4.27 13.04 -9.21
N LEU A 95 4.28 13.13 -7.88
CA LEU A 95 5.49 13.43 -7.11
C LEU A 95 6.53 12.31 -7.23
N TYR A 96 6.10 11.05 -7.23
CA TYR A 96 6.96 9.88 -7.38
C TYR A 96 7.63 9.84 -8.76
N TYR A 97 6.87 9.97 -9.85
CA TYR A 97 7.47 9.99 -11.19
C TYR A 97 8.35 11.20 -11.42
N THR A 98 7.96 12.38 -10.90
CA THR A 98 8.81 13.57 -11.00
C THR A 98 10.08 13.40 -10.17
N GLY A 99 9.98 12.84 -8.96
CA GLY A 99 11.11 12.53 -8.11
C GLY A 99 12.08 11.56 -8.79
N ILE A 100 11.57 10.53 -9.46
CA ILE A 100 12.36 9.58 -10.27
C ILE A 100 13.06 10.24 -11.46
N LYS A 101 12.60 11.39 -11.96
CA LYS A 101 13.37 12.16 -12.96
C LYS A 101 14.60 12.82 -12.34
N TYR A 102 14.46 13.35 -11.12
CA TYR A 102 15.52 14.01 -10.36
C TYR A 102 16.37 13.06 -9.49
N THR A 103 16.09 11.75 -9.50
CA THR A 103 16.87 10.76 -8.76
C THR A 103 16.90 9.42 -9.49
N THR A 104 17.50 8.40 -8.89
CA THR A 104 17.53 7.06 -9.48
C THR A 104 16.33 6.22 -9.00
N ALA A 105 15.92 5.23 -9.80
CA ALA A 105 14.86 4.30 -9.39
C ALA A 105 15.21 3.57 -8.09
N THR A 106 16.50 3.30 -7.86
CA THR A 106 17.02 2.68 -6.64
C THR A 106 16.82 3.57 -5.43
N VAL A 107 17.23 4.85 -5.50
CA VAL A 107 17.05 5.82 -4.40
C VAL A 107 15.57 6.03 -4.11
N ALA A 108 14.74 6.17 -5.16
CA ALA A 108 13.29 6.32 -5.00
C ALA A 108 12.66 5.13 -4.25
N THR A 109 13.04 3.91 -4.65
CA THR A 109 12.56 2.69 -3.99
C THR A 109 13.06 2.61 -2.54
N ALA A 110 14.26 3.11 -2.25
CA ALA A 110 14.81 3.19 -0.89
C ALA A 110 14.00 4.11 0.02
N LEU A 111 13.69 5.33 -0.47
CA LEU A 111 12.91 6.30 0.26
C LEU A 111 11.48 5.80 0.53
N CYS A 112 10.90 5.06 -0.40
CA CYS A 112 9.59 4.43 -0.22
C CYS A 112 9.55 3.40 0.93
N ASN A 113 10.69 2.88 1.38
CA ASN A 113 10.72 1.94 2.50
C ASN A 113 10.46 2.61 3.86
N VAL A 114 10.35 3.94 3.92
CA VAL A 114 9.85 4.67 5.09
C VAL A 114 8.32 4.58 5.21
N LEU A 115 7.59 4.20 4.15
CA LEU A 115 6.13 4.08 4.14
C LEU A 115 5.54 3.32 5.35
N PRO A 116 6.06 2.13 5.76
CA PRO A 116 5.50 1.40 6.90
C PRO A 116 5.55 2.21 8.20
N ALA A 117 6.58 3.05 8.38
CA ALA A 117 6.71 3.92 9.55
C ALA A 117 5.62 5.01 9.56
N PHE A 118 5.41 5.69 8.43
CA PHE A 118 4.34 6.70 8.32
C PHE A 118 2.95 6.07 8.51
N VAL A 119 2.69 4.92 7.91
CA VAL A 119 1.41 4.20 8.09
C VAL A 119 1.21 3.80 9.55
N PHE A 120 2.25 3.31 10.24
CA PHE A 120 2.14 2.97 11.65
C PHE A 120 1.82 4.18 12.53
N LEU A 121 2.52 5.31 12.32
CA LEU A 121 2.29 6.56 13.05
C LEU A 121 0.87 7.10 12.84
N LEU A 122 0.40 7.14 11.60
CA LEU A 122 -0.95 7.60 11.28
C LEU A 122 -2.03 6.61 11.76
N ALA A 123 -1.79 5.31 11.67
CA ALA A 123 -2.71 4.30 12.21
C ALA A 123 -2.87 4.43 13.73
N TRP A 124 -1.78 4.76 14.43
CA TRP A 124 -1.83 5.05 15.86
C TRP A 124 -2.58 6.35 16.16
N ALA A 125 -2.27 7.43 15.45
CA ALA A 125 -2.94 8.73 15.60
C ALA A 125 -4.45 8.64 15.33
N CYS A 126 -4.86 7.92 14.29
CA CYS A 126 -6.27 7.69 13.93
C CYS A 126 -6.95 6.59 14.77
N ARG A 127 -6.27 6.05 15.81
CA ARG A 127 -6.77 4.97 16.67
C ARG A 127 -7.22 3.70 15.92
N LEU A 128 -6.64 3.46 14.74
CA LEU A 128 -6.82 2.21 13.98
C LEU A 128 -5.97 1.07 14.55
N GLU A 129 -4.89 1.40 15.26
CA GLU A 129 -4.06 0.43 15.98
C GLU A 129 -3.90 0.89 17.44
N LYS A 130 -4.18 0.01 18.40
CA LYS A 130 -3.93 0.29 19.83
C LYS A 130 -2.48 -0.07 20.16
N VAL A 131 -1.64 0.94 20.38
CA VAL A 131 -0.23 0.73 20.75
C VAL A 131 -0.09 0.81 22.26
N ASP A 132 0.15 -0.33 22.88
CA ASP A 132 0.63 -0.40 24.26
C ASP A 132 2.12 -0.72 24.21
N VAL A 133 2.96 0.30 24.35
CA VAL A 133 4.43 0.22 24.18
C VAL A 133 5.12 -0.74 25.15
N ARG A 134 4.42 -1.17 26.21
CA ARG A 134 4.92 -2.19 27.14
C ARG A 134 4.69 -3.62 26.63
N LYS A 135 3.78 -3.83 25.67
CA LYS A 135 3.52 -5.15 25.10
C LYS A 135 4.64 -5.52 24.13
N VAL A 136 5.20 -6.72 24.30
CA VAL A 136 6.24 -7.31 23.44
C VAL A 136 5.81 -7.32 21.96
N GLN A 137 4.50 -7.48 21.70
CA GLN A 137 3.90 -7.42 20.36
C GLN A 137 4.07 -6.05 19.69
N CYS A 138 3.86 -4.97 20.46
CA CYS A 138 4.04 -3.60 19.98
C CYS A 138 5.52 -3.26 19.78
N GLN A 139 6.39 -3.71 20.69
CA GLN A 139 7.84 -3.55 20.54
C GLN A 139 8.37 -4.26 19.29
N ALA A 140 7.90 -5.48 18.99
CA ALA A 140 8.27 -6.20 17.78
C ALA A 140 7.85 -5.48 16.49
N LYS A 141 6.68 -4.83 16.47
CA LYS A 141 6.25 -4.01 15.32
C LYS A 141 7.14 -2.78 15.12
N ILE A 142 7.49 -2.08 16.20
CA ILE A 142 8.34 -0.89 16.14
C ILE A 142 9.75 -1.27 15.70
N LEU A 143 10.38 -2.25 16.37
CA LEU A 143 11.72 -2.74 16.04
C LEU A 143 11.78 -3.34 14.64
N GLY A 144 10.75 -4.10 14.23
CA GLY A 144 10.65 -4.63 12.89
C GLY A 144 10.57 -3.53 11.82
N THR A 145 9.83 -2.45 12.08
CA THR A 145 9.74 -1.29 11.19
C THR A 145 11.09 -0.59 11.08
N ILE A 146 11.76 -0.32 12.20
CA ILE A 146 13.13 0.25 12.22
C ILE A 146 14.10 -0.66 11.45
N GLY A 147 14.01 -1.97 11.66
CA GLY A 147 14.80 -2.97 10.94
C GLY A 147 14.55 -2.92 9.43
N THR A 148 13.30 -2.83 8.97
CA THR A 148 13.01 -2.74 7.54
C THR A 148 13.55 -1.46 6.88
N VAL A 149 13.45 -0.32 7.58
CA VAL A 149 14.00 0.96 7.10
C VAL A 149 15.53 0.92 7.07
N GLY A 150 16.15 0.45 8.16
CA GLY A 150 17.60 0.31 8.24
C GLY A 150 18.16 -0.67 7.20
N GLY A 151 17.49 -1.81 7.00
CA GLY A 151 17.84 -2.79 5.97
C GLY A 151 17.77 -2.23 4.55
N ALA A 152 16.76 -1.41 4.25
CA ALA A 152 16.67 -0.69 2.98
C ALA A 152 17.83 0.28 2.77
N MET A 153 18.19 1.06 3.80
CA MET A 153 19.32 1.99 3.72
C MET A 153 20.64 1.24 3.50
N ILE A 154 20.88 0.13 4.22
CA ILE A 154 22.04 -0.74 4.02
C ILE A 154 22.09 -1.26 2.58
N MET A 155 20.95 -1.74 2.07
CA MET A 155 20.85 -2.28 0.72
C MET A 155 21.24 -1.26 -0.36
N THR A 156 21.02 0.04 -0.12
CA THR A 156 21.30 1.08 -1.11
C THR A 156 22.60 1.85 -0.93
N MET A 157 23.03 2.06 0.32
CA MET A 157 24.18 2.93 0.62
C MET A 157 25.45 2.15 0.90
N PHE A 158 25.35 0.90 1.38
CA PHE A 158 26.53 0.09 1.67
C PHE A 158 26.90 -0.75 0.46
N ASN A 159 27.99 -0.37 -0.19
CA ASN A 159 28.65 -1.22 -1.17
C ASN A 159 29.71 -2.05 -0.46
N GLY A 160 29.55 -3.38 -0.49
CA GLY A 160 30.55 -4.34 0.00
C GLY A 160 31.34 -4.95 -1.16
N PRO A 161 32.10 -6.04 -0.93
CA PRO A 161 32.75 -6.75 -2.03
C PRO A 161 31.74 -7.22 -3.09
N MET A 162 32.18 -7.22 -4.34
CA MET A 162 31.39 -7.72 -5.47
C MET A 162 31.17 -9.22 -5.32
N LEU A 163 29.92 -9.65 -5.42
CA LEU A 163 29.54 -11.06 -5.44
C LEU A 163 29.50 -11.51 -6.90
N THR A 164 30.41 -12.42 -7.26
CA THR A 164 30.48 -13.01 -8.60
C THR A 164 29.45 -14.12 -8.73
N LEU A 165 28.26 -13.77 -9.22
CA LEU A 165 27.17 -14.73 -9.40
C LEU A 165 27.40 -15.55 -10.69
N PRO A 166 27.07 -16.86 -10.70
CA PRO A 166 27.34 -17.74 -11.85
C PRO A 166 26.77 -17.23 -13.18
N TRP A 167 25.60 -16.59 -13.16
CA TRP A 167 24.92 -16.04 -14.34
C TRP A 167 25.48 -14.69 -14.80
N THR A 168 26.24 -13.99 -13.95
CA THR A 168 26.90 -12.72 -14.31
C THR A 168 28.27 -12.91 -14.98
N LYS A 169 28.72 -14.17 -15.18
CA LYS A 169 30.01 -14.49 -15.81
C LYS A 169 30.05 -14.29 -17.33
N ILE A 170 28.92 -14.02 -17.97
CA ILE A 170 28.80 -13.87 -19.43
C ILE A 170 28.71 -12.38 -19.77
N ASN A 171 29.87 -11.72 -19.80
CA ASN A 171 30.22 -10.50 -20.55
C ASN A 171 31.30 -9.69 -19.80
N ASN A 172 32.54 -10.17 -19.84
CA ASN A 172 33.71 -9.34 -19.56
C ASN A 172 34.04 -8.46 -20.78
N LEU A 173 33.07 -7.66 -21.22
CA LEU A 173 33.31 -6.59 -22.20
C LEU A 173 32.66 -5.32 -21.68
N SER A 174 33.45 -4.57 -20.92
CA SER A 174 33.26 -3.13 -20.67
C SER A 174 31.81 -2.68 -20.51
N GLN A 175 31.15 -3.13 -19.44
CA GLN A 175 30.02 -2.36 -18.91
C GLN A 175 30.61 -1.33 -17.96
N SER A 176 31.08 -0.23 -18.55
CA SER A 176 31.04 1.04 -17.85
C SER A 176 29.64 1.14 -17.24
N THR A 177 29.56 1.29 -15.93
CA THR A 177 28.38 1.86 -15.30
C THR A 177 28.25 3.26 -15.89
N ASN A 178 27.66 3.36 -17.08
CA ASN A 178 26.94 4.53 -17.51
C ASN A 178 25.77 4.63 -16.53
N THR A 179 26.06 5.07 -15.30
CA THR A 179 25.19 6.05 -14.70
C THR A 179 25.07 7.12 -15.76
N ASP A 180 23.97 7.09 -16.52
CA ASP A 180 23.51 8.23 -17.30
C ASP A 180 23.37 9.37 -16.30
N ALA A 181 24.50 10.02 -16.03
CA ALA A 181 24.59 11.32 -15.41
C ALA A 181 24.17 12.32 -16.49
N SER A 182 22.93 12.16 -17.00
CA SER A 182 22.16 13.34 -17.33
C SER A 182 22.22 14.19 -16.07
N SER A 183 22.84 15.36 -16.13
CA SER A 183 23.00 16.32 -15.04
C SER A 183 21.80 16.25 -14.10
N ILE A 184 21.94 15.53 -12.99
CA ILE A 184 20.85 15.37 -12.03
C ILE A 184 20.75 16.72 -11.34
N GLU A 185 19.89 17.58 -11.88
CA GLU A 185 19.52 18.84 -11.25
C GLU A 185 18.87 18.49 -9.89
N ASP A 186 19.53 18.85 -8.80
CA ASP A 186 19.03 18.77 -7.43
C ASP A 186 18.48 17.40 -6.98
N PRO A 187 19.33 16.38 -6.73
CA PRO A 187 18.90 15.09 -6.18
C PRO A 187 18.15 15.20 -4.85
N LEU A 188 18.42 16.25 -4.07
CA LEU A 188 17.70 16.57 -2.83
C LEU A 188 16.23 16.90 -3.11
N LYS A 189 15.94 17.67 -4.16
CA LYS A 189 14.58 18.01 -4.57
C LYS A 189 13.80 16.73 -4.91
N GLY A 190 14.40 15.82 -5.69
CA GLY A 190 13.81 14.52 -6.00
C GLY A 190 13.49 13.69 -4.75
N ALA A 191 14.41 13.65 -3.78
CA ALA A 191 14.21 12.93 -2.53
C ALA A 191 13.06 13.52 -1.68
N ILE A 192 12.98 14.85 -1.56
CA ILE A 192 11.90 15.53 -0.83
C ILE A 192 10.54 15.24 -1.49
N MET A 193 10.46 15.31 -2.82
CA MET A 193 9.22 15.01 -3.54
C MET A 193 8.72 13.59 -3.27
N ILE A 194 9.63 12.61 -3.26
CA ILE A 194 9.29 11.20 -2.97
C ILE A 194 8.87 11.02 -1.51
N LEU A 195 9.54 11.69 -0.56
CA LEU A 195 9.15 11.62 0.84
C LEU A 195 7.76 12.22 1.09
N VAL A 196 7.44 13.35 0.44
CA VAL A 196 6.08 13.92 0.48
C VAL A 196 5.07 12.95 -0.15
N GLY A 197 5.42 12.32 -1.28
CA GLY A 197 4.62 11.24 -1.88
C GLY A 197 4.35 10.10 -0.88
N CYS A 198 5.38 9.63 -0.18
CA CYS A 198 5.22 8.57 0.84
C CYS A 198 4.27 8.96 1.97
N VAL A 199 4.25 10.22 2.39
CA VAL A 199 3.27 10.72 3.37
C VAL A 199 1.86 10.71 2.78
N CYS A 200 1.69 11.18 1.54
CA CYS A 200 0.41 11.13 0.83
C CYS A 200 -0.11 9.69 0.66
N TRP A 201 0.77 8.76 0.29
CA TRP A 201 0.45 7.34 0.17
C TRP A 201 0.09 6.73 1.54
N ALA A 202 0.79 7.11 2.61
CA ALA A 202 0.43 6.66 3.96
C ALA A 202 -0.96 7.18 4.37
N CYS A 203 -1.27 8.46 4.10
CA CYS A 203 -2.60 9.03 4.31
C CYS A 203 -3.67 8.30 3.50
N PHE A 204 -3.39 7.96 2.24
CA PHE A 204 -4.27 7.14 1.41
C PHE A 204 -4.57 5.79 2.06
N VAL A 205 -3.54 5.06 2.51
CA VAL A 205 -3.72 3.73 3.14
C VAL A 205 -4.61 3.82 4.38
N ILE A 206 -4.43 4.85 5.21
CA ILE A 206 -5.25 5.08 6.41
C ILE A 206 -6.67 5.47 6.06
N LEU A 207 -6.85 6.42 5.13
CA LEU A 207 -8.17 6.83 4.69
C LEU A 207 -8.92 5.68 4.00
N GLN A 208 -8.20 4.80 3.29
CA GLN A 208 -8.77 3.63 2.63
C GLN A 208 -9.27 2.63 3.68
N ALA A 209 -8.50 2.41 4.76
CA ALA A 209 -8.93 1.59 5.88
C ALA A 209 -10.18 2.14 6.58
N ILE A 210 -10.33 3.46 6.66
CA ILE A 210 -11.53 4.12 7.23
C ILE A 210 -12.72 3.99 6.27
N THR A 211 -12.49 4.23 4.98
CA THR A 211 -13.53 4.22 3.94
C THR A 211 -14.11 2.82 3.77
N LEU A 212 -13.27 1.78 3.80
CA LEU A 212 -13.69 0.38 3.70
C LEU A 212 -14.62 -0.07 4.84
N LYS A 213 -14.61 0.61 6.00
CA LYS A 213 -15.60 0.35 7.06
C LYS A 213 -16.99 0.86 6.71
N SER A 214 -17.07 1.98 6.01
CA SER A 214 -18.35 2.61 5.59
C SER A 214 -18.83 2.10 4.23
N TYR A 215 -17.90 1.65 3.39
CA TYR A 215 -18.13 1.16 2.04
C TYR A 215 -17.37 -0.15 1.80
N PRO A 216 -17.84 -1.29 2.35
CA PRO A 216 -17.18 -2.60 2.26
C PRO A 216 -17.42 -3.27 0.91
N ALA A 217 -17.04 -2.60 -0.17
CA ALA A 217 -17.08 -3.11 -1.54
C ALA A 217 -15.74 -2.77 -2.20
N GLU A 218 -14.74 -3.64 -2.03
CA GLU A 218 -13.33 -3.37 -2.34
C GLU A 218 -13.11 -3.08 -3.82
N LEU A 219 -13.78 -3.85 -4.68
CA LEU A 219 -13.64 -3.73 -6.13
C LEU A 219 -14.28 -2.44 -6.65
N SER A 220 -15.49 -2.13 -6.18
CA SER A 220 -16.19 -0.88 -6.49
C SER A 220 -15.47 0.34 -5.95
N LEU A 221 -14.96 0.27 -4.72
CA LEU A 221 -14.18 1.35 -4.13
C LEU A 221 -12.94 1.62 -4.98
N THR A 222 -12.22 0.57 -5.36
CA THR A 222 -11.03 0.68 -6.20
C THR A 222 -11.36 1.28 -7.57
N ALA A 223 -12.41 0.80 -8.23
CA ALA A 223 -12.85 1.34 -9.52
C ALA A 223 -13.22 2.83 -9.43
N LEU A 224 -13.86 3.25 -8.34
CA LEU A 224 -14.23 4.66 -8.12
C LEU A 224 -13.00 5.53 -7.81
N ILE A 225 -12.03 5.04 -7.03
CA ILE A 225 -10.75 5.73 -6.80
C ILE A 225 -10.00 5.90 -8.12
N CYS A 226 -9.90 4.85 -8.95
CA CYS A 226 -9.26 4.96 -10.26
C CYS A 226 -10.01 5.92 -11.20
N PHE A 227 -11.35 5.91 -11.18
CA PHE A 227 -12.15 6.82 -11.99
C PHE A 227 -11.92 8.28 -11.60
N MET A 228 -12.00 8.59 -10.30
CA MET A 228 -11.73 9.94 -9.80
C MET A 228 -10.27 10.35 -10.02
N GLY A 229 -9.32 9.41 -9.85
CA GLY A 229 -7.90 9.63 -10.14
C GLY A 229 -7.63 9.92 -11.62
N THR A 230 -8.42 9.35 -12.52
CA THR A 230 -8.37 9.67 -13.96
C THR A 230 -8.81 11.12 -14.20
N ILE A 231 -9.91 11.55 -13.56
CA ILE A 231 -10.43 12.93 -13.69
C ILE A 231 -9.43 13.94 -13.14
N GLU A 232 -8.98 13.74 -11.89
CA GLU A 232 -8.04 14.64 -11.22
C GLU A 232 -6.68 14.65 -11.94
N GLY A 233 -6.18 13.47 -12.32
CA GLY A 233 -4.97 13.34 -13.12
C GLY A 233 -5.08 14.05 -14.46
N ALA A 234 -6.25 13.99 -15.12
CA ALA A 234 -6.48 14.67 -16.39
C ALA A 234 -6.49 16.19 -16.21
N ILE A 235 -7.09 16.70 -15.14
CA ILE A 235 -7.03 18.13 -14.79
C ILE A 235 -5.57 18.57 -14.62
N VAL A 236 -4.78 17.82 -13.84
CA VAL A 236 -3.35 18.12 -13.63
C VAL A 236 -2.57 18.06 -14.95
N ALA A 237 -2.78 17.03 -15.76
CA ALA A 237 -2.10 16.85 -17.04
C ALA A 237 -2.44 17.95 -18.05
N LEU A 238 -3.71 18.38 -18.12
CA LEU A 238 -4.14 19.46 -19.00
C LEU A 238 -3.53 20.81 -18.61
N VAL A 239 -3.32 21.03 -17.30
CA VAL A 239 -2.64 22.24 -16.80
C VAL A 239 -1.14 22.18 -17.06
N MET A 240 -0.49 21.04 -16.79
CA MET A 240 0.96 20.90 -16.91
C MET A 240 1.45 20.79 -18.35
N GLU A 241 0.69 20.13 -19.23
CA GLU A 241 0.99 19.98 -20.67
C GLU A 241 0.19 20.96 -21.53
N ARG A 242 -0.17 22.12 -20.97
CA ARG A 242 -0.98 23.12 -21.67
C ARG A 242 -0.27 23.57 -22.95
N GLY A 243 -0.93 23.37 -24.09
CA GLY A 243 -0.38 23.69 -25.41
C GLY A 243 0.48 22.60 -26.04
N ASN A 244 0.67 21.46 -25.35
CA ASN A 244 1.42 20.31 -25.86
C ASN A 244 0.51 19.12 -26.17
N ALA A 245 -0.29 19.23 -27.24
CA ALA A 245 -1.19 18.15 -27.65
C ALA A 245 -0.44 16.84 -28.00
N ALA A 246 0.81 16.94 -28.44
CA ALA A 246 1.64 15.79 -28.76
C ALA A 246 1.96 14.92 -27.53
N ALA A 247 1.95 15.48 -26.30
CA ALA A 247 2.14 14.70 -25.08
C ALA A 247 1.07 13.62 -24.86
N TRP A 248 -0.13 13.82 -25.42
CA TRP A 248 -1.26 12.90 -25.32
C TRP A 248 -1.22 11.78 -26.36
N ALA A 249 -0.36 11.89 -27.38
CA ALA A 249 -0.24 10.90 -28.44
C ALA A 249 0.48 9.64 -27.93
N ILE A 250 -0.31 8.59 -27.68
CA ILE A 250 0.21 7.25 -27.40
C ILE A 250 0.33 6.47 -28.72
N HIS A 251 1.50 5.89 -28.96
CA HIS A 251 1.77 5.05 -30.12
C HIS A 251 1.84 3.58 -29.68
N TRP A 252 1.86 2.64 -30.63
CA TRP A 252 2.09 1.22 -30.36
C TRP A 252 3.57 0.94 -30.03
N ASP A 253 4.03 1.51 -28.92
CA ASP A 253 5.41 1.44 -28.46
C ASP A 253 5.49 1.09 -26.96
N SER A 254 6.68 1.22 -26.37
CA SER A 254 6.90 0.98 -24.95
C SER A 254 6.07 1.89 -24.03
N LYS A 255 5.58 3.04 -24.51
CA LYS A 255 4.73 3.96 -23.72
C LYS A 255 3.34 3.35 -23.51
N LEU A 256 2.77 2.73 -24.54
CA LEU A 256 1.52 1.99 -24.41
C LEU A 256 1.69 0.77 -23.51
N LEU A 257 2.78 0.01 -23.66
CA LEU A 257 3.07 -1.12 -22.76
C LEU A 257 3.16 -0.65 -21.29
N ALA A 258 3.84 0.47 -21.03
CA ALA A 258 3.93 1.06 -19.70
C ALA A 258 2.56 1.46 -19.14
N ALA A 259 1.73 2.12 -19.95
CA ALA A 259 0.37 2.51 -19.56
C ALA A 259 -0.51 1.29 -19.24
N VAL A 260 -0.49 0.25 -20.09
CA VAL A 260 -1.33 -0.95 -19.93
C VAL A 260 -0.87 -1.78 -18.73
N TYR A 261 0.43 -2.08 -18.63
CA TYR A 261 0.96 -2.85 -17.51
C TYR A 261 0.73 -2.13 -16.17
N SER A 262 1.01 -0.82 -16.13
CA SER A 262 0.79 -0.03 -14.92
C SER A 262 -0.69 0.08 -14.54
N GLY A 263 -1.57 0.26 -15.51
CA GLY A 263 -3.00 0.36 -15.28
C GLY A 263 -3.61 -0.95 -14.79
N ILE A 264 -3.34 -2.07 -15.48
CA ILE A 264 -3.93 -3.37 -15.15
C ILE A 264 -3.33 -3.93 -13.86
N ILE A 265 -2.01 -4.11 -13.82
CA ILE A 265 -1.37 -4.84 -12.72
C ILE A 265 -1.23 -3.95 -11.49
N CYS A 266 -0.80 -2.71 -11.68
CA CYS A 266 -0.29 -1.90 -10.57
C CYS A 266 -1.33 -0.93 -10.00
N SER A 267 -2.32 -0.52 -10.78
CA SER A 267 -3.49 0.23 -10.27
C SER A 267 -4.73 -0.64 -10.17
N GLY A 268 -5.00 -1.52 -11.13
CA GLY A 268 -6.17 -2.38 -11.09
C GLY A 268 -6.06 -3.48 -10.03
N VAL A 269 -5.25 -4.49 -10.32
CA VAL A 269 -5.08 -5.68 -9.46
C VAL A 269 -4.48 -5.31 -8.11
N ALA A 270 -3.42 -4.50 -8.08
CA ALA A 270 -2.76 -4.19 -6.82
C ALA A 270 -3.60 -3.34 -5.85
N TYR A 271 -4.43 -2.41 -6.33
CA TYR A 271 -5.25 -1.63 -5.40
C TYR A 271 -6.42 -2.45 -4.89
N TYR A 272 -6.97 -3.32 -5.73
CA TYR A 272 -8.00 -4.27 -5.31
C TYR A 272 -7.45 -5.21 -4.22
N ILE A 273 -6.31 -5.88 -4.47
CA ILE A 273 -5.66 -6.73 -3.46
C ILE A 273 -5.31 -5.93 -2.21
N GLY A 274 -4.79 -4.71 -2.38
CA GLY A 274 -4.48 -3.80 -1.29
C GLY A 274 -5.70 -3.50 -0.42
N ALA A 275 -6.83 -3.13 -1.03
CA ALA A 275 -8.09 -2.87 -0.35
C ALA A 275 -8.58 -4.11 0.41
N MET A 276 -8.58 -5.29 -0.23
CA MET A 276 -8.95 -6.56 0.43
C MET A 276 -8.07 -6.86 1.64
N VAL A 277 -6.75 -6.69 1.52
CA VAL A 277 -5.79 -6.98 2.60
C VAL A 277 -5.92 -5.96 3.72
N ILE A 278 -6.12 -4.68 3.41
CA ILE A 278 -6.37 -3.63 4.39
C ILE A 278 -7.65 -3.93 5.18
N GLN A 279 -8.72 -4.36 4.51
CA GLN A 279 -9.95 -4.75 5.17
C GLN A 279 -9.78 -5.99 6.06
N ALA A 280 -9.02 -6.99 5.61
CA ALA A 280 -8.85 -8.25 6.32
C ALA A 280 -7.81 -8.22 7.46
N LYS A 281 -6.70 -7.50 7.31
CA LYS A 281 -5.53 -7.53 8.21
C LYS A 281 -5.10 -6.15 8.72
N GLY A 282 -5.68 -5.08 8.17
CA GLY A 282 -5.41 -3.70 8.57
C GLY A 282 -4.27 -3.02 7.79
N PRO A 283 -4.18 -1.68 7.89
CA PRO A 283 -3.25 -0.87 7.11
C PRO A 283 -1.77 -1.14 7.41
N VAL A 284 -1.42 -1.34 8.69
CA VAL A 284 -0.03 -1.63 9.10
C VAL A 284 0.48 -2.96 8.52
N PHE A 285 -0.42 -3.96 8.37
CA PHE A 285 -0.06 -5.22 7.75
C PHE A 285 0.18 -5.04 6.25
N PHE A 286 -0.66 -4.28 5.56
CA PHE A 286 -0.45 -3.97 4.14
C PHE A 286 0.88 -3.25 3.89
N SER A 287 1.15 -2.21 4.68
CA SER A 287 2.33 -1.37 4.50
C SER A 287 3.62 -2.12 4.81
N SER A 288 3.60 -3.06 5.77
CA SER A 288 4.81 -3.81 6.11
C SER A 288 5.40 -4.53 4.91
N PHE A 289 4.61 -5.01 3.94
CA PHE A 289 5.16 -5.68 2.74
C PHE A 289 5.85 -4.74 1.74
N ASN A 290 5.86 -3.42 1.94
CA ASN A 290 6.45 -2.51 0.94
C ASN A 290 7.94 -2.80 0.61
N PRO A 291 8.82 -3.04 1.60
CA PRO A 291 10.22 -3.39 1.37
C PRO A 291 10.45 -4.66 0.57
N LEU A 292 9.46 -5.57 0.52
CA LEU A 292 9.54 -6.77 -0.31
C LEU A 292 9.67 -6.42 -1.80
N THR A 293 9.03 -5.34 -2.25
CA THR A 293 9.14 -4.85 -3.63
C THR A 293 10.60 -4.56 -3.98
N MET A 294 11.35 -3.92 -3.07
CA MET A 294 12.76 -3.61 -3.28
C MET A 294 13.61 -4.86 -3.46
N VAL A 295 13.38 -5.88 -2.64
CA VAL A 295 14.09 -7.16 -2.73
C VAL A 295 13.80 -7.83 -4.08
N ILE A 296 12.53 -7.87 -4.50
CA ILE A 296 12.14 -8.46 -5.79
C ILE A 296 12.76 -7.67 -6.96
N VAL A 297 12.73 -6.34 -6.92
CA VAL A 297 13.36 -5.47 -7.94
C VAL A 297 14.85 -5.77 -8.08
N ALA A 298 15.57 -5.89 -6.96
CA ALA A 298 17.01 -6.17 -7.00
C ALA A 298 17.32 -7.55 -7.58
N ILE A 299 16.51 -8.56 -7.23
CA ILE A 299 16.64 -9.91 -7.80
C ILE A 299 16.37 -9.89 -9.31
N MET A 300 15.24 -9.31 -9.73
CA MET A 300 14.88 -9.19 -11.15
C MET A 300 15.95 -8.42 -11.92
N SER A 301 16.49 -7.33 -11.35
CA SER A 301 17.50 -6.52 -12.02
C SER A 301 18.82 -7.27 -12.21
N SER A 302 19.23 -8.09 -11.24
CA SER A 302 20.41 -8.94 -11.38
C SER A 302 20.25 -10.02 -12.46
N PHE A 303 19.06 -10.60 -12.62
CA PHE A 303 18.81 -11.59 -13.67
C PHE A 303 18.65 -10.99 -15.07
N ILE A 304 17.94 -9.87 -15.19
CA ILE A 304 17.58 -9.27 -16.49
C ILE A 304 18.72 -8.41 -17.05
N PHE A 305 19.39 -7.63 -16.19
CA PHE A 305 20.40 -6.66 -16.61
C PHE A 305 21.83 -7.12 -16.29
N SER A 306 22.02 -8.34 -15.77
CA SER A 306 23.31 -8.88 -15.32
C SER A 306 24.04 -7.95 -14.34
N GLU A 307 23.28 -7.17 -13.56
CA GLU A 307 23.87 -6.24 -12.59
C GLU A 307 24.72 -6.99 -11.56
N ILE A 308 25.93 -6.46 -11.32
CA ILE A 308 26.83 -6.95 -10.28
C ILE A 308 26.17 -6.70 -8.92
N MET A 309 26.03 -7.77 -8.15
CA MET A 309 25.47 -7.70 -6.80
C MET A 309 26.58 -7.43 -5.79
N TYR A 310 26.34 -6.48 -4.88
CA TYR A 310 27.26 -6.16 -3.79
C TYR A 310 26.80 -6.83 -2.50
N LEU A 311 27.74 -7.18 -1.62
CA LEU A 311 27.44 -7.82 -0.33
C LEU A 311 26.44 -7.01 0.52
N GLY A 312 26.52 -5.68 0.49
CA GLY A 312 25.58 -4.83 1.24
C GLY A 312 24.13 -4.93 0.75
N ARG A 313 23.89 -5.23 -0.54
CA ARG A 313 22.53 -5.52 -1.05
C ARG A 313 21.96 -6.79 -0.40
N VAL A 314 22.78 -7.82 -0.22
CA VAL A 314 22.38 -9.10 0.41
C VAL A 314 22.12 -8.92 1.90
N ILE A 315 23.02 -8.26 2.62
CA ILE A 315 22.86 -7.98 4.06
C ILE A 315 21.60 -7.15 4.29
N GLY A 316 21.39 -6.08 3.50
CA GLY A 316 20.20 -5.26 3.59
C GLY A 316 18.91 -6.03 3.34
N ALA A 317 18.89 -6.91 2.33
CA ALA A 317 17.75 -7.79 2.07
C ALA A 317 17.44 -8.75 3.24
N ILE A 318 18.46 -9.34 3.87
CA ILE A 318 18.30 -10.19 5.06
C ILE A 318 17.68 -9.39 6.21
N VAL A 319 18.19 -8.19 6.48
CA VAL A 319 17.68 -7.31 7.53
C VAL A 319 16.22 -6.90 7.25
N ILE A 320 15.86 -6.63 5.99
CA ILE A 320 14.47 -6.39 5.59
C ILE A 320 13.60 -7.61 5.94
N VAL A 321 13.99 -8.82 5.53
CA VAL A 321 13.21 -10.05 5.79
C VAL A 321 13.02 -10.29 7.29
N VAL A 322 14.06 -10.08 8.10
CA VAL A 322 13.98 -10.19 9.56
C VAL A 322 13.04 -9.13 10.15
N GLY A 323 13.14 -7.88 9.69
CA GLY A 323 12.26 -6.80 10.12
C GLY A 323 10.78 -7.08 9.79
N LEU A 324 10.51 -7.57 8.58
CA LEU A 324 9.17 -8.02 8.16
C LEU A 324 8.66 -9.13 9.07
N TYR A 325 9.50 -10.13 9.34
CA TYR A 325 9.13 -11.24 10.22
C TYR A 325 8.73 -10.74 11.62
N MET A 326 9.47 -9.80 12.21
CA MET A 326 9.13 -9.23 13.51
C MET A 326 7.77 -8.51 13.51
N VAL A 327 7.47 -7.73 12.45
CA VAL A 327 6.17 -7.06 12.30
C VAL A 327 5.03 -8.08 12.17
N LEU A 328 5.23 -9.10 11.33
CA LEU A 328 4.24 -10.17 11.10
C LEU A 328 4.01 -11.00 12.37
N TRP A 329 5.07 -11.31 13.11
CA TRP A 329 5.00 -12.03 14.37
C TRP A 329 4.20 -11.23 15.41
N GLY A 330 4.48 -9.93 15.55
CA GLY A 330 3.72 -9.03 16.43
C GLY A 330 2.23 -8.99 16.08
N LYS A 331 1.88 -8.83 14.79
CA LYS A 331 0.49 -8.88 14.30
C LYS A 331 -0.18 -10.24 14.53
N SER A 332 0.53 -11.35 14.33
CA SER A 332 -0.03 -12.70 14.50
C SER A 332 -0.46 -12.96 15.95
N LYS A 333 0.28 -12.40 16.91
CA LYS A 333 0.02 -12.52 18.34
C LYS A 333 -1.20 -11.69 18.77
N ASP A 334 -1.45 -10.52 18.16
CA ASP A 334 -2.67 -9.74 18.41
C ASP A 334 -3.95 -10.48 17.99
N GLN A 335 -3.89 -11.24 16.89
CA GLN A 335 -5.02 -12.03 16.41
C GLN A 335 -5.35 -13.19 17.35
N LYS A 336 -4.33 -13.86 17.92
CA LYS A 336 -4.55 -14.93 18.90
C LYS A 336 -5.22 -14.41 20.17
N VAL A 337 -4.74 -13.30 20.73
CA VAL A 337 -5.33 -12.69 21.92
C VAL A 337 -6.79 -12.28 21.69
N SER A 338 -7.12 -11.75 20.51
CA SER A 338 -8.50 -11.38 20.15
C SER A 338 -9.41 -12.61 20.04
N SER A 339 -8.93 -13.69 19.44
CA SER A 339 -9.68 -14.96 19.33
C SER A 339 -9.88 -15.66 20.69
N ASP A 340 -8.86 -15.64 21.55
CA ASP A 340 -8.93 -16.26 22.88
C ASP A 340 -9.88 -15.48 23.81
N SER A 341 -9.88 -14.14 23.73
CA SER A 341 -10.82 -13.30 24.49
C SER A 341 -12.30 -13.49 24.11
N ASN A 342 -12.58 -13.77 22.83
CA ASN A 342 -13.93 -14.09 22.34
C ASN A 342 -14.37 -15.53 22.65
N THR A 343 -13.42 -16.40 23.03
CA THR A 343 -13.69 -17.80 23.41
C THR A 343 -13.90 -17.92 24.92
N SER A 344 -13.10 -17.19 25.72
CA SER A 344 -13.23 -17.14 27.19
C SER A 344 -14.51 -16.44 27.66
N SER A 345 -15.13 -15.59 26.86
CA SER A 345 -16.42 -14.96 27.19
C SER A 345 -17.64 -15.86 26.90
N LYS A 346 -17.43 -17.11 26.48
CA LYS A 346 -18.49 -18.12 26.27
C LYS A 346 -18.46 -19.30 27.24
N GLU A 347 -17.48 -19.38 28.14
CA GLU A 347 -17.38 -20.45 29.13
C GLU A 347 -17.21 -19.86 30.52
N GLU A 348 -18.31 -19.47 31.17
CA GLU A 348 -18.41 -19.42 32.64
C GLU A 348 -19.87 -19.28 33.08
N THR A 349 -20.54 -20.41 33.36
CA THR A 349 -21.27 -20.76 34.60
C THR A 349 -22.20 -21.96 34.38
N PRO A 350 -22.02 -23.07 35.12
CA PRO A 350 -23.10 -23.98 35.49
C PRO A 350 -23.52 -23.67 36.92
N ILE A 351 -24.80 -23.36 37.20
CA ILE A 351 -25.48 -23.67 38.48
C ILE A 351 -27.00 -23.63 38.26
N SER A 352 -27.59 -24.80 38.53
CA SER A 352 -28.90 -25.12 39.14
C SER A 352 -30.12 -24.20 38.96
N GLY A 353 -31.12 -24.76 38.28
CA GLY A 353 -32.57 -24.70 38.51
C GLY A 353 -33.22 -23.51 39.21
N GLU A 354 -34.06 -22.80 38.47
CA GLU A 354 -35.49 -22.65 38.81
C GLU A 354 -36.29 -22.18 37.59
N THR A 355 -37.44 -22.82 37.39
CA THR A 355 -38.42 -22.58 36.34
C THR A 355 -39.04 -21.19 36.49
N GLN A 356 -39.02 -20.35 35.43
CA GLN A 356 -40.08 -19.37 35.19
C GLN A 356 -40.15 -18.89 33.73
N MET A 357 -41.38 -18.58 33.33
CA MET A 357 -41.90 -18.57 31.97
C MET A 357 -41.35 -17.47 31.05
N ALA A 358 -41.35 -17.83 29.76
CA ALA A 358 -41.12 -16.96 28.62
C ALA A 358 -42.11 -15.79 28.54
N THR A 359 -41.59 -14.58 28.35
CA THR A 359 -42.24 -13.56 27.50
C THR A 359 -41.19 -12.74 26.78
N THR A 360 -41.33 -12.69 25.45
CA THR A 360 -40.40 -12.13 24.48
C THR A 360 -40.36 -10.60 24.55
N HIS A 361 -39.17 -10.02 24.77
CA HIS A 361 -38.88 -8.61 24.45
C HIS A 361 -37.75 -8.56 23.43
N GLY A 362 -38.07 -8.13 22.21
CA GLY A 362 -37.09 -7.72 21.22
C GLY A 362 -36.82 -6.23 21.37
N THR A 363 -35.59 -5.87 21.75
CA THR A 363 -35.10 -4.50 21.57
C THR A 363 -33.61 -4.51 21.26
N THR A 364 -33.31 -3.89 20.13
CA THR A 364 -32.04 -3.58 19.50
C THR A 364 -31.11 -2.79 20.43
N ASN A 365 -29.86 -3.23 20.61
CA ASN A 365 -28.80 -2.39 21.19
C ASN A 365 -27.73 -2.10 20.12
N GLN A 366 -27.87 -0.93 19.50
CA GLN A 366 -26.76 -0.16 18.94
C GLN A 366 -26.39 0.89 19.98
N ASP A 367 -25.24 0.76 20.65
CA ASP A 367 -24.64 1.85 21.42
C ASP A 367 -23.32 2.27 20.79
N PHE A 368 -23.38 3.43 20.14
CA PHE A 368 -22.25 4.21 19.66
C PHE A 368 -22.06 5.37 20.64
N VAL A 369 -20.86 5.49 21.19
CA VAL A 369 -20.48 6.61 22.07
C VAL A 369 -20.38 7.88 21.21
N ALA A 370 -21.36 8.77 21.34
CA ALA A 370 -21.29 10.15 20.91
C ALA A 370 -20.80 11.04 22.07
N LEU A 371 -19.84 11.90 21.78
CA LEU A 371 -19.26 12.89 22.68
C LEU A 371 -20.30 13.94 23.06
N ASP A 372 -20.59 14.01 24.36
CA ASP A 372 -21.43 15.03 24.99
C ASP A 372 -20.55 16.28 25.27
N LEU A 373 -20.64 17.27 24.38
CA LEU A 373 -20.16 18.62 24.63
C LEU A 373 -21.35 19.56 24.37
N ILE A 374 -22.02 19.96 25.44
CA ILE A 374 -22.60 21.28 25.75
C ILE A 374 -23.68 21.06 26.84
N LYS A 375 -23.28 21.14 28.10
CA LYS A 375 -24.18 21.58 29.18
C LYS A 375 -23.39 22.14 30.36
N VAL A 376 -22.74 23.30 30.13
CA VAL A 376 -22.28 24.14 31.24
C VAL A 376 -23.48 24.95 31.73
N SER A 377 -24.00 24.48 32.87
CA SER A 377 -24.44 25.26 34.03
C SER A 377 -25.13 26.62 33.80
N LYS A 378 -26.45 26.64 34.01
CA LYS A 378 -27.14 27.75 34.68
C LYS A 378 -28.06 27.17 35.77
N HIS A 379 -27.62 27.28 37.02
CA HIS A 379 -28.51 27.28 38.17
C HIS A 379 -28.07 28.41 39.10
N SER A 380 -28.96 29.41 39.24
CA SER A 380 -28.92 30.43 40.28
C SER A 380 -29.82 29.96 41.42
N PRO A 381 -29.45 30.16 42.70
CA PRO A 381 -30.39 30.08 43.80
C PRO A 381 -30.86 31.47 44.26
N GLN A 382 -32.08 31.46 44.81
CA GLN A 382 -32.86 32.51 45.50
C GLN A 382 -33.72 33.43 44.63
#